data_AF-A0A0V8JH67-F1
#
_entry.id   AF-A0A0V8JH67-F1
#
_cell.length_a   1.000
_cell.length_b   1.000
_cell.length_c   1.000
_cell.angle_alpha   90.00
_cell.angle_beta   90.00
_cell.angle_gamma   90.00
#
_symmetry.space_group_name_H-M   'P 1'
#
loop_
_entity.id
_entity.type
_entity.pdbx_description
1 polymer ?
#
loop_
_entity_poly.entity_id
_entity_poly.type
_entity_poly.pdbx_seq_one_letter_code
_entity_poly.pdbx_strand_id
1 'polypeptide(L)'
;MFYYNAEHFAPFMSLHFNIDVEEEHVGEESILLYKEELDENLIPKELLSITPDKVLINTCVYYTEEYDHEWLVCVASNADTNQPLFLVCLKNGQRIYEEVLMREKDNEK
;
A
#
# COMPACT_ATOMS: atom_id res chain seq x y z
N MET A 1 -8.33 -14.43 1.60
CA MET A 1 -7.39 -13.63 2.39
C MET A 1 -6.77 -12.66 1.41
N PHE A 2 -7.11 -11.37 1.45
CA PHE A 2 -6.54 -10.37 0.52
C PHE A 2 -5.17 -9.96 1.04
N TYR A 3 -4.14 -10.70 0.66
CA TYR A 3 -2.76 -10.27 0.86
C TYR A 3 -2.29 -9.55 -0.38
N TYR A 4 -1.76 -8.36 -0.20
CA TYR A 4 -0.98 -7.72 -1.24
C TYR A 4 0.43 -8.31 -1.19
N ASN A 5 0.86 -8.91 -2.30
CA ASN A 5 2.12 -9.64 -2.44
C ASN A 5 2.84 -9.21 -3.73
N ALA A 6 4.02 -9.76 -3.98
CA ALA A 6 4.80 -9.47 -5.18
C ALA A 6 4.01 -9.69 -6.49
N GLU A 7 3.17 -10.74 -6.55
CA GLU A 7 2.31 -11.05 -7.71
C GLU A 7 1.26 -9.96 -7.99
N HIS A 8 0.83 -9.19 -6.99
CA HIS A 8 -0.03 -8.02 -7.19
C HIS A 8 0.77 -6.74 -7.46
N PHE A 9 1.97 -6.65 -6.89
CA PHE A 9 2.86 -5.50 -7.03
C PHE A 9 3.43 -5.37 -8.44
N ALA A 10 3.96 -6.45 -9.03
CA ALA A 10 4.54 -6.42 -10.37
C ALA A 10 3.57 -5.94 -11.46
N PRO A 11 2.33 -6.47 -11.59
CA PRO A 11 1.38 -5.96 -12.58
C PRO A 11 0.90 -4.54 -12.26
N PHE A 12 0.75 -4.16 -10.98
CA PHE A 12 0.42 -2.79 -10.61
C PHE A 12 1.49 -1.81 -11.12
N MET A 13 2.77 -2.13 -10.88
CA MET A 13 3.90 -1.32 -11.31
C MET A 13 4.02 -1.22 -12.83
N SER A 14 3.83 -2.34 -13.52
CA SER A 14 3.82 -2.39 -14.98
C SER A 14 2.67 -1.58 -15.59
N LEU A 15 1.45 -1.71 -15.05
CA LEU A 15 0.27 -1.02 -15.57
C LEU A 15 0.26 0.48 -15.29
N HIS A 16 0.67 0.90 -14.09
CA HIS A 16 0.61 2.30 -13.68
C HIS A 16 1.86 3.09 -14.04
N PHE A 17 3.03 2.45 -14.02
CA PHE A 17 4.32 3.13 -14.18
C PHE A 17 5.16 2.59 -15.34
N ASN A 18 4.70 1.54 -16.03
CA ASN A 18 5.43 0.87 -17.11
C ASN A 18 6.82 0.41 -16.68
N ILE A 19 6.92 -0.10 -15.45
CA ILE A 19 8.13 -0.66 -14.84
C ILE A 19 8.02 -2.17 -14.85
N ASP A 20 9.03 -2.82 -15.39
CA ASP A 20 9.17 -4.27 -15.31
C ASP A 20 9.76 -4.62 -13.95
N VAL A 21 8.97 -5.32 -13.13
CA VAL A 21 9.36 -5.70 -11.78
C VAL A 21 9.50 -7.21 -11.73
N GLU A 22 10.69 -7.67 -11.38
CA GLU A 22 10.95 -9.07 -11.12
C GLU A 22 10.52 -9.42 -9.69
N GLU A 23 9.53 -10.31 -9.56
CA GLU A 23 8.95 -10.71 -8.26
C GLU A 23 10.00 -11.24 -7.27
N GLU A 24 11.07 -11.89 -7.76
CA GLU A 24 12.17 -12.40 -6.93
C GLU A 24 12.98 -11.31 -6.23
N HIS A 25 12.93 -10.07 -6.76
CA HIS A 25 13.61 -8.90 -6.23
C HIS A 25 12.69 -8.01 -5.38
N VAL A 26 11.41 -8.38 -5.25
CA VAL A 26 10.45 -7.64 -4.43
C VAL A 26 10.60 -8.05 -2.97
N GLY A 27 10.89 -7.08 -2.10
CA GLY A 27 10.84 -7.27 -0.66
C GLY A 27 9.40 -7.16 -0.17
N GLU A 28 8.86 -8.21 0.43
CA GLU A 28 7.52 -8.22 1.01
C GLU A 28 7.59 -8.17 2.54
N GLU A 29 6.88 -7.22 3.13
CA GLU A 29 6.74 -7.14 4.58
C GLU A 29 5.27 -6.93 4.96
N SER A 30 4.89 -7.49 6.10
CA SER A 30 3.54 -7.37 6.65
C SER A 30 3.64 -7.02 8.12
N ILE A 31 3.17 -5.83 8.47
CA ILE A 31 3.28 -5.30 9.82
C ILE A 31 1.90 -4.87 10.34
N LEU A 32 1.63 -5.27 11.58
CA LEU A 32 0.43 -4.86 12.28
C LEU A 32 0.74 -3.57 13.05
N LEU A 33 0.11 -2.47 12.64
CA LEU A 33 0.31 -1.16 13.23
C LEU A 33 -0.99 -0.62 13.82
N TYR A 34 -0.86 0.16 14.88
CA TYR A 34 -1.95 1.01 15.36
C TYR A 34 -2.02 2.30 14.55
N LYS A 35 -3.21 2.90 14.50
CA LYS A 35 -3.44 4.17 13.81
C LYS A 35 -2.47 5.28 14.22
N GLU A 36 -2.07 5.29 15.49
CA GLU A 36 -1.14 6.26 16.07
C GLU A 36 0.31 6.06 15.60
N GLU A 37 0.66 4.87 15.10
CA GLU A 37 1.99 4.53 14.58
C GLU A 37 2.14 4.86 13.09
N LEU A 38 1.06 5.24 12.41
CA LEU A 38 1.07 5.61 11.01
C LEU A 38 1.64 7.02 10.83
N ASP A 39 2.63 7.15 9.95
CA ASP A 39 3.27 8.44 9.66
C ASP A 39 2.33 9.34 8.83
N GLU A 40 1.94 10.48 9.40
CA GLU A 40 1.07 11.48 8.74
C GLU A 40 1.73 12.18 7.54
N ASN A 41 3.06 12.05 7.38
CA ASN A 41 3.77 12.55 6.20
C ASN A 41 3.64 11.61 5.00
N LEU A 42 3.48 10.31 5.26
CA LEU A 42 3.36 9.27 4.24
C LEU A 42 1.88 9.01 3.91
N ILE A 43 1.03 9.04 4.94
CA ILE A 43 -0.40 8.76 4.84
C ILE A 43 -1.18 10.06 5.12
N PRO A 44 -1.97 10.56 4.15
CA PRO A 44 -2.73 11.78 4.33
C PRO A 44 -3.77 11.62 5.44
N LYS A 45 -4.09 12.74 6.08
CA LYS A 45 -5.07 12.80 7.18
C LYS A 45 -6.46 12.31 6.77
N GLU A 46 -6.81 12.43 5.49
CA GLU A 46 -8.06 11.91 4.93
C GLU A 46 -8.11 10.37 5.02
N LEU A 47 -7.02 9.69 4.64
CA LEU A 47 -6.90 8.24 4.79
C LEU A 47 -6.83 7.85 6.26
N LEU A 48 -6.05 8.56 7.08
CA LEU A 48 -6.01 8.30 8.54
C LEU A 48 -7.39 8.43 9.19
N SER A 49 -8.25 9.31 8.70
CA SER A 49 -9.59 9.49 9.27
C SER A 49 -10.49 8.26 9.08
N ILE A 50 -10.35 7.56 7.95
CA ILE A 50 -11.10 6.31 7.67
C ILE A 50 -10.43 5.07 8.27
N THR A 51 -9.16 5.18 8.69
CA THR A 51 -8.41 4.08 9.28
C THR A 51 -8.96 3.72 10.67
N PRO A 52 -9.26 2.42 10.92
CA PRO A 52 -9.60 1.91 12.24
C PRO A 52 -8.40 1.96 13.19
N ASP A 53 -8.61 1.67 14.48
CA ASP A 53 -7.55 1.73 15.50
C ASP A 53 -6.36 0.80 15.20
N LYS A 54 -6.59 -0.31 14.50
CA LYS A 54 -5.58 -1.30 14.14
C LYS A 54 -5.67 -1.67 12.66
N VAL A 55 -4.52 -1.62 11.99
CA VAL A 55 -4.40 -1.98 10.58
C VAL A 55 -3.25 -2.92 10.31
N LEU A 56 -3.48 -3.82 9.37
CA LEU A 56 -2.44 -4.61 8.76
C LEU A 56 -1.91 -3.84 7.56
N ILE A 57 -0.65 -3.49 7.60
CA ILE A 57 0.07 -2.86 6.51
C ILE A 57 0.88 -3.93 5.78
N ASN A 58 0.59 -4.12 4.49
CA ASN A 58 1.42 -4.91 3.60
C ASN A 58 2.28 -3.94 2.77
N THR A 59 3.59 -4.04 2.89
CA THR A 59 4.53 -3.26 2.09
C THR A 59 5.26 -4.15 1.09
N CYS A 60 5.38 -3.66 -0.14
CA CYS A 60 6.23 -4.23 -1.17
C CYS A 60 7.26 -3.17 -1.56
N VAL A 61 8.54 -3.51 -1.44
CA VAL A 61 9.65 -2.64 -1.83
C VAL A 61 10.36 -3.23 -3.04
N TYR A 62 10.71 -2.37 -4.00
CA TYR A 62 11.48 -2.73 -5.17
C TYR A 62 12.50 -1.64 -5.48
N TYR A 63 13.75 -2.05 -5.67
CA TYR A 63 14.85 -1.16 -6.00
C TYR A 63 15.21 -1.32 -7.47
N THR A 64 15.27 -0.20 -8.18
CA THR A 64 15.74 -0.17 -9.57
C THR A 64 17.22 0.20 -9.60
N GLU A 65 18.07 -0.72 -10.06
CA GLU A 65 19.51 -0.49 -10.15
C GLU A 65 19.87 0.62 -11.15
N GLU A 66 19.07 0.78 -12.21
CA GLU A 66 19.36 1.72 -13.31
C GLU A 66 19.35 3.20 -12.86
N TYR A 67 18.50 3.54 -11.89
CA TYR A 67 18.31 4.93 -11.45
C TYR A 67 18.46 5.13 -9.94
N ASP A 68 18.87 4.09 -9.20
CA ASP A 68 18.89 4.08 -7.74
C ASP A 68 17.55 4.58 -7.16
N HIS A 69 16.44 4.14 -7.78
CA HIS A 69 15.11 4.50 -7.33
C HIS A 69 14.50 3.38 -6.50
N GLU A 70 14.07 3.74 -5.30
CA GLU A 70 13.26 2.90 -4.43
C GLU A 70 11.79 3.13 -4.75
N TRP A 71 11.06 2.03 -4.92
CA TRP A 71 9.62 2.00 -5.02
C TRP A 71 9.07 1.25 -3.83
N LEU A 72 8.12 1.87 -3.14
CA LEU A 72 7.45 1.27 -2.01
C LEU A 72 5.95 1.39 -2.23
N VAL A 73 5.25 0.28 -2.31
CA VAL A 73 3.80 0.25 -2.25
C VAL A 73 3.38 -0.26 -0.89
N CYS A 74 2.45 0.46 -0.27
CA CYS A 74 1.89 0.15 1.02
C CYS A 74 0.37 0.00 0.84
N VAL A 75 -0.15 -1.15 1.25
CA VAL A 75 -1.58 -1.44 1.27
C VAL A 75 -2.01 -1.59 2.71
N ALA A 76 -2.88 -0.69 3.15
CA ALA A 76 -3.48 -0.75 4.47
C ALA A 76 -4.78 -1.54 4.40
N SER A 77 -4.91 -2.51 5.29
CA SER A 77 -6.11 -3.31 5.47
C SER A 77 -6.56 -3.27 6.92
N ASN A 78 -7.86 -3.37 7.16
CA ASN A 78 -8.40 -3.53 8.51
C ASN A 78 -7.90 -4.87 9.09
N ALA A 79 -7.26 -4.82 10.25
CA ALA A 79 -6.64 -6.01 10.85
C ALA A 79 -7.65 -7.06 11.31
N ASP A 80 -8.88 -6.65 11.66
CA ASP A 80 -9.94 -7.53 12.14
C ASP A 80 -10.73 -8.14 10.98
N THR A 81 -10.99 -7.36 9.92
CA THR A 81 -11.84 -7.79 8.80
C THR A 81 -11.07 -8.18 7.54
N ASN A 82 -9.75 -7.95 7.49
CA ASN A 82 -8.91 -8.07 6.29
C ASN A 82 -9.47 -7.32 5.07
N GLN A 83 -10.25 -6.26 5.30
CA GLN A 83 -10.75 -5.41 4.21
C GLN A 83 -9.69 -4.38 3.84
N PRO A 84 -9.32 -4.27 2.55
CA PRO A 84 -8.41 -3.23 2.10
C PRO A 84 -9.07 -1.86 2.26
N LEU A 85 -8.34 -0.93 2.86
CA LEU A 85 -8.77 0.43 3.15
C LEU A 85 -8.24 1.39 2.09
N PHE A 86 -6.95 1.34 1.84
CA PHE A 86 -6.28 2.19 0.86
C PHE A 86 -4.92 1.61 0.44
N LEU A 87 -4.44 2.08 -0.70
CA LEU A 87 -3.12 1.82 -1.23
C LEU A 87 -2.39 3.15 -1.42
N VAL A 88 -1.12 3.20 -1.05
CA VAL A 88 -0.23 4.33 -1.35
C VAL A 88 1.05 3.80 -2.00
N CYS A 89 1.53 4.51 -3.02
CA CYS A 89 2.81 4.24 -3.66
C CYS A 89 3.74 5.43 -3.46
N LEU A 90 4.96 5.12 -3.04
CA LEU A 90 6.04 6.04 -2.85
C LEU A 90 7.18 5.70 -3.80
N LYS A 91 7.80 6.74 -4.33
CA LYS A 91 9.05 6.68 -5.09
C LYS A 91 10.07 7.52 -4.36
N ASN A 92 11.18 6.93 -3.93
CA ASN A 92 12.24 7.58 -3.15
C ASN A 92 11.69 8.32 -1.91
N GLY A 93 10.79 7.66 -1.17
CA GLY A 93 10.10 8.26 -0.01
C GLY A 93 9.08 9.36 -0.35
N GLN A 94 8.87 9.70 -1.61
CA GLN A 94 7.85 10.66 -2.03
C GLN A 94 6.61 9.93 -2.55
N ARG A 95 5.45 10.20 -1.95
CA ARG A 95 4.17 9.65 -2.42
C ARG A 95 3.84 10.18 -3.82
N ILE A 96 3.64 9.26 -4.75
CA ILE A 96 3.32 9.55 -6.16
C ILE A 96 1.94 9.04 -6.59
N TYR A 97 1.35 8.12 -5.82
CA TYR A 97 0.03 7.57 -6.09
C TYR A 97 -0.66 7.18 -4.78
N GLU A 98 -1.97 7.33 -4.75
CA GLU A 98 -2.83 6.87 -3.67
C GLU A 98 -4.20 6.47 -4.21
N GLU A 99 -4.80 5.47 -3.59
CA GLU A 99 -6.11 4.95 -3.96
C GLU A 99 -6.87 4.50 -2.72
N VAL A 100 -8.10 4.98 -2.56
CA VAL A 100 -9.02 4.49 -1.53
C VAL A 100 -9.65 3.20 -2.04
N LEU A 101 -9.37 2.09 -1.36
CA LEU A 101 -9.90 0.76 -1.69
C LEU A 101 -11.15 0.39 -0.89
N MET A 102 -11.43 1.18 0.15
CA MET A 102 -12.62 1.03 0.97
C MET A 102 -13.86 1.19 0.07
N ARG A 103 -14.56 0.09 -0.19
CA ARG A 103 -15.90 0.15 -0.75
C ARG A 103 -16.81 0.70 0.33
N GLU A 104 -17.36 1.89 0.12
CA GLU A 104 -18.57 2.27 0.85
C GLU A 104 -19.54 1.10 0.65
N LYS A 105 -19.92 0.44 1.76
CA LYS A 105 -21.16 -0.30 1.74
C LYS A 105 -22.20 0.77 1.45
N ASP A 106 -22.66 0.79 0.20
CA ASP A 106 -23.82 1.53 -0.24
C ASP A 106 -24.86 1.36 0.86
N ASN A 107 -25.14 2.45 1.57
CA ASN A 107 -26.27 2.53 2.47
C ASN A 107 -27.51 2.54 1.57
N GLU A 108 -27.85 1.38 0.99
CA GLU A 108 -29.19 1.13 0.49
C GLU A 108 -30.09 1.05 1.73
N LYS A 109 -30.60 2.23 2.09
CA LYS A 109 -31.58 2.46 3.14
C LYS A 109 -32.99 2.26 2.61
#